data_AF-A0A832DDY9-F1
#
_entry.id   AF-A0A832DDY9-F1
#
_cell.length_a   1.000
_cell.length_b   1.000
_cell.length_c   1.000
_cell.angle_alpha   90.00
_cell.angle_beta   90.00
_cell.angle_gamma   90.00
#
_symmetry.space_group_name_H-M   'P 1'
#
loop_
_entity.id
_entity.type
_entity.pdbx_description
1 polymer ?
#
loop_
_entity_poly.entity_id
_entity_poly.type
_entity_poly.pdbx_seq_one_letter_code
_entity_poly.pdbx_strand_id
1 'polypeptide(L)'
;EFGNPQAMWESVLEVLDSYDLVLLDEFNYAVRQGFIARGEVLRLRGVKPHVVVTGNHLWPELAEAADLISEIRAIKHYYPKATGVKGLDW
;
A
#
# COMPACT_ATOMS: atom_id res chain seq x y z
N GLU A 1 -9.18 -16.23 9.16
CA GLU A 1 -7.82 -16.49 9.68
C GLU A 1 -6.80 -16.05 8.62
N PHE A 2 -6.46 -14.75 8.57
CA PHE A 2 -5.42 -14.26 7.65
C PHE A 2 -4.06 -14.35 8.34
N GLY A 3 -3.60 -15.58 8.59
CA GLY A 3 -2.31 -15.83 9.26
C GLY A 3 -1.09 -15.70 8.35
N ASN A 4 -1.29 -15.73 7.03
CA ASN A 4 -0.22 -15.65 6.04
C ASN A 4 -0.45 -14.44 5.12
N PRO A 5 0.35 -13.36 5.27
CA PRO A 5 0.27 -12.18 4.41
C PRO A 5 0.39 -12.49 2.91
N GLN A 6 1.20 -13.48 2.53
CA GLN A 6 1.34 -13.90 1.13
C GLN A 6 0.04 -14.52 0.62
N ALA A 7 -0.62 -15.36 1.42
CA ALA A 7 -1.89 -15.97 1.01
C ALA A 7 -2.99 -14.91 0.83
N MET A 8 -3.01 -13.91 1.72
CA MET A 8 -3.92 -12.77 1.58
C MET A 8 -3.63 -11.97 0.31
N TRP A 9 -2.35 -11.76 0.00
CA TRP A 9 -1.93 -11.09 -1.24
C TRP A 9 -2.39 -11.83 -2.50
N GLU A 10 -2.24 -13.16 -2.55
CA GLU A 10 -2.75 -13.93 -3.69
C GLU A 10 -4.27 -13.81 -3.84
N SER A 11 -5.03 -13.84 -2.73
CA SER A 11 -6.49 -13.64 -2.79
C SER A 11 -6.89 -12.25 -3.30
N VAL A 12 -6.09 -11.21 -3.04
CA VAL A 12 -6.31 -9.87 -3.63
C VAL A 12 -6.14 -9.93 -5.14
N LEU A 13 -5.11 -10.62 -5.63
CA LEU A 13 -4.85 -10.73 -7.07
C LEU A 13 -5.92 -11.54 -7.80
N GLU A 14 -6.50 -12.56 -7.16
CA GLU A 14 -7.59 -13.37 -7.73
C GLU A 14 -8.85 -12.55 -8.03
N VAL A 15 -9.12 -11.52 -7.21
CA VAL A 15 -10.33 -10.69 -7.35
C VAL A 15 -10.06 -9.32 -7.95
N LEU A 16 -8.80 -9.00 -8.27
CA LEU A 16 -8.34 -7.66 -8.64
C LEU A 16 -9.17 -7.05 -9.78
N ASP A 17 -9.39 -7.81 -10.86
CA ASP A 17 -10.12 -7.36 -12.05
C ASP A 17 -11.65 -7.25 -11.84
N SER A 18 -12.17 -7.64 -10.68
CA SER A 18 -13.59 -7.50 -10.32
C SER A 18 -13.93 -6.11 -9.77
N TYR A 19 -12.93 -5.24 -9.59
CA TYR A 19 -13.09 -3.89 -9.07
C TYR A 19 -12.61 -2.85 -10.08
N ASP A 20 -13.09 -1.61 -9.93
CA ASP A 20 -12.60 -0.46 -10.70
C ASP A 20 -11.46 0.28 -9.98
N LEU A 21 -11.38 0.14 -8.66
CA LEU A 21 -10.38 0.77 -7.79
C LEU A 21 -9.98 -0.20 -6.68
N VAL A 22 -8.67 -0.33 -6.43
CA VAL A 22 -8.11 -1.11 -5.33
C VAL A 22 -7.15 -0.24 -4.51
N LEU A 23 -7.40 -0.21 -3.20
CA LEU A 23 -6.55 0.48 -2.23
C LEU A 23 -5.69 -0.56 -1.48
N LEU A 24 -4.39 -0.48 -1.67
CA LEU A 24 -3.39 -1.26 -0.95
C LEU A 24 -2.81 -0.39 0.17
N ASP A 25 -3.54 -0.34 1.29
CA ASP A 25 -3.17 0.47 2.44
C ASP A 25 -1.96 -0.13 3.18
N GLU A 26 -0.96 0.70 3.48
CA GLU A 26 0.31 0.35 4.13
C GLU A 26 1.09 -0.81 3.48
N PHE A 27 0.86 -1.05 2.19
CA PHE A 27 1.53 -2.09 1.40
C PHE A 27 3.06 -1.95 1.44
N ASN A 28 3.56 -0.71 1.44
CA ASN A 28 4.99 -0.48 1.47
C ASN A 28 5.66 -1.04 2.73
N TYR A 29 4.96 -1.03 3.87
CA TYR A 29 5.44 -1.68 5.09
C TYR A 29 5.38 -3.19 4.97
N ALA A 30 4.32 -3.77 4.39
CA ALA A 30 4.25 -5.22 4.18
C ALA A 30 5.45 -5.73 3.35
N VAL A 31 5.80 -5.01 2.28
CA VAL A 31 6.98 -5.32 1.46
C VAL A 31 8.28 -5.10 2.24
N ARG A 32 8.40 -3.97 2.97
CA ARG A 32 9.58 -3.64 3.76
C ARG A 32 9.88 -4.69 4.85
N GLN A 33 8.84 -5.24 5.49
CA GLN A 33 8.98 -6.27 6.53
C GLN A 33 9.18 -7.68 5.97
N GLY A 34 9.18 -7.84 4.64
CA GLY A 34 9.37 -9.15 3.98
C GLY A 34 8.14 -10.04 3.99
N PHE A 35 6.95 -9.50 4.29
CA PHE A 35 5.69 -10.23 4.21
C PHE A 35 5.23 -10.45 2.77
N ILE A 36 5.61 -9.54 1.87
CA ILE A 36 5.36 -9.60 0.43
C ILE A 36 6.69 -9.34 -0.27
N ALA A 37 7.01 -10.12 -1.30
CA ALA A 37 8.24 -9.92 -2.06
C ALA A 37 8.16 -8.62 -2.89
N ARG A 38 9.28 -7.87 -2.98
CA ARG A 38 9.33 -6.59 -3.71
C ARG A 38 8.86 -6.68 -5.16
N GLY A 39 9.16 -7.80 -5.83
CA GLY A 39 8.78 -8.04 -7.22
C GLY A 39 7.27 -8.20 -7.44
N GLU A 40 6.49 -8.45 -6.39
CA GLU A 40 5.03 -8.63 -6.50
C GLU A 40 4.33 -7.37 -7.00
N VAL A 41 4.91 -6.18 -6.78
CA VAL A 41 4.39 -4.92 -7.30
C VAL A 41 4.29 -4.92 -8.83
N LEU A 42 5.15 -5.68 -9.52
CA LEU A 42 5.12 -5.78 -10.98
C LEU A 42 3.86 -6.49 -11.49
N ARG A 43 3.21 -7.31 -10.66
CA ARG A 43 1.94 -7.96 -11.00
C ARG A 43 0.77 -6.98 -11.07
N LEU A 44 0.93 -5.78 -10.52
CA LEU A 44 -0.05 -4.69 -10.60
C LEU A 44 0.08 -3.87 -11.88
N ARG A 45 1.12 -4.06 -12.70
CA ARG A 45 1.29 -3.31 -13.95
C ARG A 45 0.24 -3.75 -14.98
N GLY A 46 -0.47 -2.77 -15.55
CA GLY A 46 -1.41 -3.00 -16.65
C GLY A 46 -2.70 -3.72 -16.26
N VAL A 47 -2.96 -3.86 -14.96
CA VAL A 47 -4.24 -4.38 -14.46
C VAL A 47 -5.37 -3.40 -14.80
N LYS A 48 -6.59 -3.92 -14.88
CA LYS A 48 -7.76 -3.09 -15.20
C LYS A 48 -8.11 -2.04 -14.13
N PRO A 49 -8.14 -2.35 -12.81
CA PRO A 49 -8.47 -1.34 -11.81
C PRO A 49 -7.41 -0.25 -11.69
N HIS A 50 -7.85 0.92 -11.24
CA HIS A 50 -6.94 1.90 -10.66
C HIS A 50 -6.39 1.36 -9.34
N VAL A 51 -5.08 1.41 -9.14
CA VAL A 51 -4.44 0.92 -7.91
C VAL A 51 -3.85 2.10 -7.15
N VAL A 52 -4.23 2.25 -5.89
CA VAL A 52 -3.67 3.23 -4.96
C VAL A 52 -2.86 2.50 -3.91
N VAL A 53 -1.59 2.87 -3.78
CA VAL A 53 -0.67 2.29 -2.79
C VAL A 53 -0.32 3.37 -1.77
N THR A 54 -0.42 3.04 -0.48
CA THR A 54 -0.03 3.95 0.61
C THR A 54 1.12 3.38 1.44
N GLY A 55 1.68 4.24 2.29
CA GLY A 55 2.73 3.90 3.24
C GLY A 55 4.08 4.53 2.89
N ASN A 56 4.94 4.61 3.90
CA ASN A 56 6.28 5.17 3.76
C ASN A 56 7.25 4.19 3.07
N HIS A 57 8.47 4.64 2.78
CA HIS A 57 9.56 3.79 2.26
C HIS A 57 9.37 3.30 0.82
N LEU A 58 9.01 4.23 -0.09
CA LEU A 58 9.05 4.00 -1.53
C LEU A 58 10.40 3.38 -1.96
N TRP A 59 10.35 2.34 -2.79
CA TRP A 59 11.52 1.71 -3.40
C TRP A 59 11.50 1.85 -4.93
N PRO A 60 12.64 1.71 -5.62
CA PRO A 60 12.76 2.03 -7.04
C PRO A 60 11.74 1.33 -7.94
N GLU A 61 11.51 0.03 -7.73
CA GLU A 61 10.60 -0.77 -8.56
C GLU A 61 9.14 -0.32 -8.44
N LEU A 62 8.69 0.10 -7.24
CA LEU A 62 7.36 0.70 -7.07
C LEU A 62 7.29 2.09 -7.72
N ALA A 63 8.34 2.89 -7.58
CA ALA A 63 8.40 4.21 -8.20
C ALA A 63 8.36 4.12 -9.74
N GLU A 64 9.04 3.14 -10.32
CA GLU A 64 9.04 2.89 -11.76
C GLU A 64 7.70 2.29 -12.25
N ALA A 65 6.99 1.56 -11.39
CA ALA A 65 5.69 1.00 -11.73
C ALA A 65 4.53 1.99 -11.61
N ALA A 66 4.68 3.05 -10.82
CA ALA A 66 3.62 4.02 -10.56
C ALA A 66 3.51 5.08 -11.67
N ASP A 67 2.29 5.29 -12.18
CA ASP A 67 2.00 6.39 -13.11
C ASP A 67 2.01 7.77 -12.42
N LEU A 68 1.70 7.80 -11.12
CA LEU A 68 1.64 9.00 -10.30
C LEU A 68 2.17 8.71 -8.89
N ILE A 69 3.01 9.61 -8.38
CA ILE A 69 3.56 9.55 -7.03
C ILE A 69 3.28 10.87 -6.32
N SER A 70 2.65 10.79 -5.15
CA SER A 70 2.46 11.94 -4.25
C SER A 70 3.19 11.70 -2.93
N GLU A 71 3.99 12.68 -2.50
CA GLU A 71 4.72 12.62 -1.24
C GLU A 71 4.05 13.52 -0.20
N ILE A 72 3.59 12.92 0.90
CA ILE A 72 3.04 13.66 2.04
C ILE A 72 4.16 13.94 3.04
N ARG A 73 4.54 15.23 3.18
CA ARG A 73 5.53 15.68 4.16
C ARG A 73 4.86 16.32 5.37
N ALA A 74 5.17 15.81 6.56
CA ALA A 74 4.68 16.37 7.81
C ALA A 74 5.40 17.69 8.16
N ILE A 75 4.93 18.82 7.63
CA ILE A 75 5.46 20.16 7.97
C ILE A 75 5.17 20.51 9.44
N LYS A 76 4.01 20.09 9.94
CA LYS A 76 3.60 20.20 11.33
C LYS A 76 2.66 19.05 11.68
N HIS A 77 2.92 18.35 12.78
CA HIS A 77 2.08 17.27 13.27
C HIS A 77 1.89 17.40 14.78
N TYR A 78 0.68 17.15 15.30
CA TYR A 78 0.36 17.29 16.73
C TYR A 78 0.73 16.07 17.56
N TYR A 79 0.89 14.89 16.95
CA TYR A 79 1.23 13.63 17.62
C TYR A 79 2.40 13.71 18.63
N PRO A 80 3.51 14.42 18.39
CA PRO A 80 4.57 14.55 19.41
C PRO A 80 4.13 15.22 20.72
N LYS A 81 2.95 15.85 20.73
CA LYS A 81 2.38 16.62 21.85
C LYS A 81 1.03 16.08 22.32
N ALA A 82 0.47 15.08 21.66
CA ALA A 82 -0.87 14.56 21.95
C ALA A 82 -1.01 13.09 21.54
N THR A 83 -1.93 12.37 22.19
CA THR A 83 -2.35 11.04 21.72
C THR A 83 -3.30 11.19 20.54
N GLY A 84 -3.39 10.18 19.68
CA GLY A 84 -4.36 10.22 18.59
C GLY A 84 -5.81 10.20 19.10
N VAL A 85 -6.72 10.61 18.22
CA VAL A 85 -8.12 10.90 18.50
C VAL A 85 -8.98 10.09 17.53
N LYS A 86 -9.95 9.35 18.08
CA LYS A 86 -10.94 8.61 17.28
C LYS A 86 -11.73 9.58 16.39
N GLY A 87 -11.89 9.23 15.12
CA GLY A 87 -12.51 10.05 14.08
C GLY A 87 -11.57 11.05 13.42
N LEU A 88 -10.31 11.17 13.88
CA LEU A 88 -9.27 11.96 13.23
C LEU A 88 -8.09 11.08 12.80
N ASP A 89 -7.53 10.31 13.74
CA ASP A 89 -6.36 9.46 13.51
C ASP A 89 -6.76 7.99 13.20
N TRP A 90 -7.95 7.55 13.63
CA TRP A 90 -8.53 6.22 13.34
C TRP A 90 -10.06 6.18 13.52
#